data_AF-H1VMC4-F1
#
_entry.id   AF-H1VMC4-F1
#
_cell.length_a   1.000
_cell.length_b   1.000
_cell.length_c   1.000
_cell.angle_alpha   90.00
_cell.angle_beta   90.00
_cell.angle_gamma   90.00
#
_symmetry.space_group_name_H-M   'P 1'
#
loop_
_entity.id
_entity.type
_entity.pdbx_description
1 polymer ?
#
loop_
_entity_poly.entity_id
_entity_poly.type
_entity_poly.pdbx_seq_one_letter_code
_entity_poly.pdbx_strand_id
1 'polypeptide(L)'
;HKYTLDSHGFQLCSHVSQEKTFDSEERIKQVYYTEVQQLVLKMTGASRLHIFDHTIRRPNPVASHSDEERRPVRQAHIDQSEWASRNQVIRHMGQDATRLLQSRFQIINVWRPIKTIRKDPLAVCDSQSVPDRDILPIKLIYPDWVGEPCTMLPNNDHCWYYKHNQTPEEVMLFKCYESKTDGRARRVPHAAFTDPETVDEEPRQSIEVRVLVFYEDDIDMP
;
A
#
# COMPACT_ATOMS: atom_id res chain seq x y z
N HIS A 1 -11.13 -12.49 -11.32
CA HIS A 1 -11.34 -11.06 -11.03
C HIS A 1 -10.87 -10.24 -12.21
N LYS A 2 -11.56 -9.15 -12.58
CA LYS A 2 -11.18 -8.27 -13.72
C LYS A 2 -9.85 -7.53 -13.47
N TYR A 3 -9.58 -7.16 -12.22
CA TYR A 3 -8.38 -6.45 -11.80
C TYR A 3 -7.55 -7.37 -10.89
N THR A 4 -6.26 -7.54 -11.21
CA THR A 4 -5.33 -8.39 -10.45
C THR A 4 -4.02 -7.65 -10.17
N LEU A 5 -3.28 -8.12 -9.16
CA LEU A 5 -1.97 -7.57 -8.80
C LEU A 5 -0.99 -7.57 -9.98
N ASP A 6 -0.92 -8.63 -10.78
CA ASP A 6 0.03 -8.68 -11.91
C ASP A 6 -0.43 -7.91 -13.16
N SER A 7 -1.75 -7.70 -13.32
CA SER A 7 -2.27 -6.95 -14.48
C SER A 7 -2.31 -5.44 -14.23
N HIS A 8 -3.03 -4.99 -13.20
CA HIS A 8 -3.27 -3.56 -12.93
C HIS A 8 -2.47 -3.04 -11.75
N GLY A 9 -1.85 -3.93 -10.97
CA GLY A 9 -1.10 -3.59 -9.76
C GLY A 9 -1.96 -3.61 -8.50
N PHE A 10 -3.29 -3.71 -8.62
CA PHE A 10 -4.21 -3.74 -7.49
C PHE A 10 -5.29 -4.82 -7.64
N GLN A 11 -5.83 -5.25 -6.51
CA GLN A 11 -6.87 -6.27 -6.45
C GLN A 11 -7.74 -6.12 -5.21
N LEU A 12 -9.06 -6.08 -5.42
CA LEU A 12 -10.05 -6.09 -4.35
C LEU A 12 -10.35 -7.54 -3.93
N CYS A 13 -10.26 -7.80 -2.63
CA CYS A 13 -10.49 -9.11 -2.03
C CYS A 13 -11.57 -9.03 -0.95
N SER A 14 -12.39 -10.08 -0.83
CA SER A 14 -13.33 -10.21 0.29
C SER A 14 -12.64 -10.92 1.45
N HIS A 15 -12.60 -10.28 2.61
CA HIS A 15 -12.06 -10.87 3.83
C HIS A 15 -12.69 -10.24 5.08
N VAL A 16 -13.34 -11.07 5.90
CA VAL A 16 -13.84 -10.69 7.22
C VAL A 16 -12.73 -10.82 8.27
N SER A 17 -12.30 -9.71 8.86
CA SER A 17 -11.30 -9.70 9.95
C SER A 17 -11.91 -10.06 11.30
N GLN A 18 -11.17 -10.71 12.19
CA GLN A 18 -11.55 -10.84 13.60
C GLN A 18 -11.30 -9.53 14.36
N GLU A 19 -10.28 -8.77 13.97
CA GLU A 19 -10.01 -7.43 14.50
C GLU A 19 -10.96 -6.42 13.86
N LYS A 20 -11.70 -5.67 14.69
CA LYS A 20 -12.78 -4.77 14.24
C LYS A 20 -12.52 -3.32 14.63
N THR A 21 -11.84 -3.09 15.74
CA THR A 21 -11.72 -1.77 16.37
C THR A 21 -10.37 -1.15 16.13
N PHE A 22 -9.31 -1.93 15.85
CA PHE A 22 -7.93 -1.47 15.58
C PHE A 22 -7.47 -0.33 16.51
N ASP A 23 -7.70 -0.51 17.81
CA ASP A 23 -7.40 0.44 18.89
C ASP A 23 -6.25 -0.02 19.79
N SER A 24 -5.86 -1.30 19.72
CA SER A 24 -4.69 -1.85 20.40
C SER A 24 -3.64 -2.30 19.39
N GLU A 25 -2.44 -1.74 19.53
CA GLU A 25 -1.24 -2.11 18.76
C GLU A 25 -0.91 -3.60 18.93
N GLU A 26 -1.05 -4.12 20.15
CA GLU A 26 -0.81 -5.53 20.48
C GLU A 26 -1.79 -6.44 19.74
N ARG A 27 -3.08 -6.11 19.76
CA ARG A 27 -4.10 -6.89 19.03
C ARG A 27 -3.88 -6.85 17.53
N ILE A 28 -3.50 -5.70 16.97
CA ILE A 28 -3.17 -5.57 15.55
C ILE A 28 -2.02 -6.53 15.19
N LYS A 29 -0.94 -6.54 15.98
CA LYS A 29 0.22 -7.40 15.73
C LYS A 29 -0.05 -8.89 15.96
N GLN A 30 -0.88 -9.25 16.94
CA GLN A 30 -1.14 -10.66 17.27
C GLN A 30 -2.22 -11.27 16.37
N VAL A 31 -3.28 -10.52 16.08
CA VAL A 31 -4.45 -11.03 15.35
C VAL A 31 -4.41 -10.58 13.89
N TYR A 32 -4.40 -9.27 13.65
CA TYR A 32 -4.60 -8.74 12.30
C TYR A 32 -3.41 -9.00 11.36
N TYR A 33 -2.17 -8.93 11.87
CA TYR A 33 -0.99 -9.25 11.08
C TYR A 33 -1.01 -10.70 10.59
N THR A 34 -1.46 -11.64 11.43
CA THR A 34 -1.63 -13.05 11.05
C THR A 34 -2.64 -13.19 9.91
N GLU A 35 -3.77 -12.49 9.98
CA GLU A 35 -4.78 -12.47 8.92
C GLU A 35 -4.24 -11.87 7.61
N VAL A 36 -3.52 -10.76 7.70
CA VAL A 36 -2.88 -10.10 6.55
C VAL A 36 -1.86 -11.03 5.90
N GLN A 37 -1.02 -11.71 6.67
CA GLN A 37 -0.05 -12.66 6.13
C GLN A 37 -0.74 -13.80 5.39
N GLN A 38 -1.79 -14.39 5.97
CA GLN A 38 -2.56 -15.45 5.30
C GLN A 38 -3.22 -14.96 4.01
N LEU A 39 -3.82 -13.77 4.03
CA LEU A 39 -4.42 -13.17 2.85
C LEU A 39 -3.38 -12.94 1.76
N VAL A 40 -2.28 -12.25 2.07
CA VAL A 40 -1.22 -11.94 1.10
C VAL A 40 -0.62 -13.24 0.55
N LEU A 41 -0.30 -14.21 1.41
CA LEU A 41 0.23 -15.51 0.99
C LEU A 41 -0.70 -16.22 0.00
N LYS A 42 -2.01 -16.24 0.29
CA LYS A 42 -3.03 -16.82 -0.61
C LYS A 42 -3.10 -16.10 -1.94
N MET A 43 -2.96 -14.77 -1.93
CA MET A 43 -3.07 -13.95 -3.14
C MET A 43 -1.83 -14.00 -4.03
N THR A 44 -0.65 -14.20 -3.44
CA THR A 44 0.63 -14.08 -4.14
C THR A 44 1.29 -15.43 -4.39
N GLY A 45 1.11 -16.42 -3.52
CA GLY A 45 1.90 -17.65 -3.55
C GLY A 45 3.36 -17.46 -3.14
N ALA A 46 3.68 -16.36 -2.45
CA ALA A 46 5.03 -16.04 -2.00
C ALA A 46 5.59 -17.11 -1.03
N SER A 47 6.92 -17.24 -0.95
CA SER A 47 7.57 -18.16 -0.01
C SER A 47 7.75 -17.53 1.38
N ARG A 48 7.89 -16.20 1.43
CA ARG A 48 8.16 -15.46 2.67
C ARG A 48 7.54 -14.08 2.67
N LEU A 49 7.04 -13.68 3.84
CA LEU A 49 6.43 -12.39 4.08
C LEU A 49 7.07 -11.72 5.30
N HIS A 50 7.17 -10.38 5.28
CA HIS A 50 7.54 -9.59 6.44
C HIS A 50 6.71 -8.30 6.49
N ILE A 51 5.90 -8.14 7.54
CA ILE A 51 5.17 -6.90 7.79
C ILE A 51 6.10 -5.97 8.55
N PHE A 52 6.45 -4.83 7.96
CA PHE A 52 7.39 -3.90 8.57
C PHE A 52 6.72 -2.70 9.25
N ASP A 53 5.54 -2.29 8.78
CA ASP A 53 4.75 -1.25 9.44
C ASP A 53 3.24 -1.38 9.15
N HIS A 54 2.48 -0.57 9.86
CA HIS A 54 1.12 -0.24 9.46
C HIS A 54 0.82 1.22 9.80
N THR A 55 -0.20 1.78 9.17
CA THR A 55 -0.66 3.15 9.42
C THR A 55 -2.17 3.17 9.56
N ILE A 56 -2.64 3.75 10.67
CA ILE A 56 -4.06 3.98 10.91
C ILE A 56 -4.39 5.43 10.63
N ARG A 57 -5.35 5.66 9.74
CA ARG A 57 -5.91 6.98 9.48
C ARG A 57 -7.31 7.05 10.07
N ARG A 58 -7.46 7.89 11.10
CA ARG A 58 -8.73 8.24 11.76
C ARG A 58 -8.69 9.73 12.09
N PRO A 59 -9.81 10.45 11.98
CA PRO A 59 -9.87 11.83 12.44
C PRO A 59 -9.47 11.90 13.91
N ASN A 60 -8.56 12.81 14.21
CA ASN A 60 -8.18 13.14 15.57
C ASN A 60 -8.73 14.54 15.91
N PRO A 61 -9.89 14.64 16.60
CA PRO A 61 -10.54 15.93 16.87
C PRO A 61 -9.78 16.81 17.87
N VAL A 62 -8.81 16.24 18.59
CA VAL A 62 -7.94 16.97 19.54
C VAL A 62 -6.54 17.26 18.97
N ALA A 63 -6.34 17.02 17.67
CA ALA A 63 -5.08 17.33 17.00
C ALA A 63 -4.75 18.82 17.08
N SER A 64 -3.52 19.13 17.47
CA SER A 64 -3.02 20.50 17.58
C SER A 64 -2.21 20.93 16.35
N HIS A 65 -1.69 19.96 15.61
CA HIS A 65 -0.93 20.13 14.38
C HIS A 65 -1.52 19.32 13.23
N SER A 66 -1.35 19.79 11.99
CA SER A 66 -1.89 19.13 10.78
C SER A 66 -1.42 17.68 10.62
N ASP A 67 -0.19 17.37 11.03
CA ASP A 67 0.36 16.01 10.94
C ASP A 67 -0.32 15.04 11.92
N GLU A 68 -0.86 15.56 13.03
CA GLU A 68 -1.58 14.79 14.04
C GLU A 68 -3.04 14.50 13.64
N GLU A 69 -3.57 15.20 12.63
CA GLU A 69 -4.94 15.03 12.16
C GLU A 69 -5.14 13.67 11.45
N ARG A 70 -4.04 13.00 11.06
CA ARG A 70 -4.02 11.68 10.39
C ARG A 70 -4.97 11.60 9.19
N ARG A 71 -5.14 12.73 8.48
CA ARG A 71 -6.05 12.84 7.35
C ARG A 71 -5.61 11.95 6.19
N PRO A 72 -6.56 11.53 5.33
CA PRO A 72 -6.27 10.97 4.02
C PRO A 72 -5.29 11.83 3.20
N VAL A 73 -4.25 11.23 2.61
CA VAL A 73 -3.29 11.95 1.73
C VAL A 73 -3.94 12.17 0.37
N ARG A 74 -4.03 13.42 -0.07
CA ARG A 74 -4.67 13.79 -1.34
C ARG A 74 -3.72 13.91 -2.53
N GLN A 75 -2.43 14.09 -2.26
CA GLN A 75 -1.43 14.11 -3.32
C GLN A 75 -1.23 12.68 -3.83
N ALA A 76 -1.32 12.49 -5.15
CA ALA A 76 -1.01 11.21 -5.77
C ALA A 76 0.46 10.85 -5.55
N HIS A 77 0.69 9.65 -5.02
CA HIS A 77 2.01 9.16 -4.68
C HIS A 77 2.12 7.65 -4.83
N ILE A 78 3.37 7.19 -4.86
CA ILE A 78 3.77 5.81 -4.56
C ILE A 78 4.63 5.89 -3.30
N ASP A 79 4.40 5.01 -2.32
CA ASP A 79 5.07 5.09 -1.01
C ASP A 79 6.59 5.03 -1.11
N GLN A 80 7.11 4.31 -2.11
CA GLN A 80 8.52 4.00 -2.23
C GLN A 80 8.98 3.97 -3.69
N SER A 81 10.10 4.64 -3.95
CA SER A 81 10.91 4.41 -5.13
C SER A 81 11.53 3.00 -5.12
N GLU A 82 12.18 2.62 -6.22
CA GLU A 82 12.96 1.39 -6.28
C GLU A 82 14.09 1.37 -5.24
N TRP A 83 14.81 2.50 -5.09
CA TRP A 83 15.87 2.63 -4.10
C TRP A 83 15.33 2.48 -2.68
N ALA A 84 14.23 3.15 -2.34
CA ALA A 84 13.59 3.02 -1.03
C ALA A 84 13.11 1.59 -0.78
N SER A 85 12.52 0.95 -1.79
CA SER A 85 12.02 -0.43 -1.68
C SER A 85 13.14 -1.43 -1.37
N ARG A 86 14.29 -1.31 -2.03
CA ARG A 86 15.48 -2.12 -1.73
C ARG A 86 16.01 -1.84 -0.32
N ASN A 87 15.98 -0.58 0.12
CA ASN A 87 16.40 -0.22 1.48
C ASN A 87 15.48 -0.78 2.56
N GLN A 88 14.18 -0.97 2.31
CA GLN A 88 13.33 -1.67 3.26
C GLN A 88 13.75 -3.13 3.43
N VAL A 89 14.14 -3.81 2.34
CA VAL A 89 14.68 -5.17 2.43
C VAL A 89 15.93 -5.17 3.32
N ILE A 90 16.87 -4.24 3.08
CA ILE A 90 18.11 -4.12 3.88
C ILE A 90 17.79 -3.86 5.35
N ARG A 91 16.89 -2.92 5.63
CA ARG A 91 16.52 -2.50 6.98
C ARG A 91 15.84 -3.60 7.78
N HIS A 92 14.94 -4.36 7.14
CA HIS A 92 14.04 -5.27 7.85
C HIS A 92 14.44 -6.74 7.79
N MET A 93 15.28 -7.14 6.82
CA MET A 93 15.64 -8.55 6.62
C MET A 93 17.02 -8.94 7.17
N GLY A 94 17.81 -7.97 7.66
CA GLY A 94 19.10 -8.22 8.31
C GLY A 94 20.03 -9.08 7.44
N GLN A 95 20.53 -10.18 7.99
CA GLN A 95 21.47 -11.08 7.30
C GLN A 95 20.91 -11.72 6.01
N ASP A 96 19.58 -11.83 5.89
CA ASP A 96 18.94 -12.38 4.69
C ASP A 96 18.85 -11.38 3.54
N ALA A 97 19.02 -10.08 3.80
CA ALA A 97 18.72 -9.03 2.83
C ALA A 97 19.47 -9.20 1.50
N THR A 98 20.78 -9.47 1.55
CA THR A 98 21.61 -9.66 0.33
C THR A 98 21.08 -10.79 -0.55
N ARG A 99 20.68 -11.90 0.07
CA ARG A 99 20.13 -13.06 -0.64
C ARG A 99 18.73 -12.78 -1.20
N LEU A 100 17.86 -12.15 -0.40
CA LEU A 100 16.49 -11.83 -0.81
C LEU A 100 16.43 -10.76 -1.91
N LEU A 101 17.43 -9.87 -2.00
CA LEU A 101 17.54 -8.90 -3.08
C LEU A 101 17.97 -9.51 -4.43
N GLN A 102 18.39 -10.77 -4.45
CA GLN A 102 18.70 -11.54 -5.67
C GLN A 102 17.48 -12.31 -6.19
N SER A 103 16.42 -12.42 -5.39
CA SER A 103 15.16 -13.04 -5.80
C SER A 103 14.08 -12.00 -6.06
N ARG A 104 12.99 -12.44 -6.68
CA ARG A 104 11.80 -11.61 -6.86
C ARG A 104 11.28 -11.17 -5.51
N PHE A 105 11.02 -9.87 -5.40
CA PHE A 105 10.33 -9.31 -4.25
C PHE A 105 9.37 -8.19 -4.63
N GLN A 106 8.40 -7.97 -3.77
CA GLN A 106 7.40 -6.92 -3.89
C GLN A 106 7.22 -6.21 -2.55
N ILE A 107 6.68 -4.99 -2.62
CA ILE A 107 6.03 -4.35 -1.48
C ILE A 107 4.55 -4.25 -1.82
N ILE A 108 3.71 -4.88 -1.01
CA ILE A 108 2.25 -4.83 -1.17
C ILE A 108 1.66 -4.12 0.05
N ASN A 109 0.85 -3.12 -0.23
CA ASN A 109 0.00 -2.48 0.78
C ASN A 109 -1.34 -3.24 0.84
N VAL A 110 -1.75 -3.57 2.06
CA VAL A 110 -3.06 -4.13 2.36
C VAL A 110 -3.89 -3.07 3.05
N TRP A 111 -4.81 -2.48 2.30
CA TRP A 111 -5.64 -1.38 2.75
C TRP A 111 -7.05 -1.84 3.06
N ARG A 112 -7.50 -1.57 4.29
CA ARG A 112 -8.81 -1.98 4.80
C ARG A 112 -9.55 -0.79 5.39
N PRO A 113 -10.83 -0.56 5.00
CA PRO A 113 -11.73 0.29 5.75
C PRO A 113 -11.99 -0.24 7.16
N ILE A 114 -11.94 0.62 8.16
CA ILE A 114 -12.40 0.28 9.52
C ILE A 114 -13.92 0.46 9.61
N LYS A 115 -14.45 1.44 8.89
CA LYS A 115 -15.88 1.66 8.65
C LYS A 115 -16.12 1.77 7.14
N THR A 116 -17.37 1.60 6.70
CA THR A 116 -17.75 1.84 5.30
C THR A 116 -17.32 3.24 4.87
N ILE A 117 -16.65 3.30 3.72
CA ILE A 117 -16.09 4.54 3.19
C ILE A 117 -17.20 5.39 2.58
N ARG A 118 -17.50 6.53 3.20
CA ARG A 118 -18.45 7.52 2.68
C ARG A 118 -17.79 8.81 2.22
N LYS A 119 -16.65 9.18 2.82
CA LYS A 119 -15.90 10.41 2.50
C LYS A 119 -14.45 10.09 2.17
N ASP A 120 -13.83 10.91 1.32
CA ASP A 120 -12.43 10.84 0.92
C ASP A 120 -11.96 9.41 0.56
N PRO A 121 -12.60 8.70 -0.41
CA PRO A 121 -12.25 7.32 -0.75
C PRO A 121 -10.81 7.13 -1.25
N LEU A 122 -10.30 5.90 -1.18
CA LEU A 122 -9.00 5.55 -1.76
C LEU A 122 -9.17 5.32 -3.26
N ALA A 123 -8.46 6.12 -4.06
CA ALA A 123 -8.25 5.87 -5.48
C ALA A 123 -6.90 5.18 -5.70
N VAL A 124 -6.89 4.21 -6.61
CA VAL A 124 -5.71 3.49 -7.10
C VAL A 124 -5.64 3.65 -8.62
N CYS A 125 -4.46 3.94 -9.14
CA CYS A 125 -4.24 4.12 -10.56
C CYS A 125 -3.73 2.81 -11.19
N ASP A 126 -4.25 2.46 -12.37
CA ASP A 126 -3.74 1.33 -13.14
C ASP A 126 -2.28 1.55 -13.49
N SER A 127 -1.42 0.64 -13.03
CA SER A 127 0.02 0.68 -13.25
C SER A 127 0.40 0.78 -14.72
N GLN A 128 -0.39 0.20 -15.63
CA GLN A 128 -0.10 0.24 -17.08
C GLN A 128 -0.41 1.59 -17.73
N SER A 129 -1.23 2.41 -17.08
CA SER A 129 -1.59 3.75 -17.57
C SER A 129 -0.57 4.84 -17.16
N VAL A 130 0.43 4.47 -16.35
CA VAL A 130 1.36 5.40 -15.71
C VAL A 130 2.76 5.20 -16.29
N PRO A 131 3.23 6.05 -17.22
CA PRO A 131 4.58 5.95 -17.75
C PRO A 131 5.62 6.40 -16.71
N ASP A 132 6.82 5.81 -16.77
CA ASP A 132 7.89 6.07 -15.79
C ASP A 132 8.30 7.55 -15.71
N ARG A 133 8.15 8.31 -16.79
CA ARG A 133 8.43 9.76 -16.81
C ARG A 133 7.52 10.58 -15.88
N ASP A 134 6.37 10.02 -15.50
CA ASP A 134 5.40 10.68 -14.61
C ASP A 134 5.69 10.39 -13.13
N ILE A 135 6.61 9.46 -12.83
CA ILE A 135 6.97 9.04 -11.47
C ILE A 135 8.23 9.80 -11.04
N LEU A 136 8.10 10.71 -10.08
CA LEU A 136 9.20 11.53 -9.59
C LEU A 136 9.57 11.19 -8.14
N PRO A 137 10.70 10.50 -7.89
CA PRO A 137 11.18 10.25 -6.54
C PRO A 137 11.55 11.55 -5.81
N ILE A 138 11.10 11.70 -4.57
CA ILE A 138 11.41 12.84 -3.70
C ILE A 138 12.00 12.31 -2.40
N LYS A 139 13.23 12.72 -2.07
CA LYS A 139 13.86 12.35 -0.80
C LYS A 139 13.26 13.13 0.35
N LEU A 140 12.81 12.40 1.38
CA LEU A 140 12.45 12.91 2.69
C LEU A 140 13.59 12.58 3.65
N ILE A 141 14.37 13.58 4.03
CA ILE A 141 15.57 13.42 4.85
C ILE A 141 15.18 13.65 6.32
N TYR A 142 15.26 12.59 7.12
CA TYR A 142 15.11 12.62 8.57
C TYR A 142 16.50 12.46 9.24
N PRO A 143 16.64 12.79 10.54
CA PRO A 143 17.93 12.68 11.22
C PRO A 143 18.57 11.29 11.18
N ASP A 144 17.75 10.24 11.20
CA ASP A 144 18.16 8.83 11.32
C ASP A 144 17.84 7.98 10.07
N TRP A 145 17.10 8.54 9.10
CA TRP A 145 16.55 7.79 7.98
C TRP A 145 16.28 8.69 6.77
N VAL A 146 16.38 8.11 5.57
CA VAL A 146 15.96 8.79 4.33
C VAL A 146 14.85 7.99 3.68
N GLY A 147 13.66 8.58 3.63
CA GLY A 147 12.55 8.08 2.83
C GLY A 147 12.65 8.61 1.40
N GLU A 148 12.07 7.88 0.44
CA GLU A 148 11.97 8.36 -0.94
C GLU A 148 10.65 7.88 -1.56
N PRO A 149 9.51 8.50 -1.20
CA PRO A 149 8.27 8.31 -1.96
C PRO A 149 8.41 8.91 -3.36
N CYS A 150 7.51 8.51 -4.26
CA CYS A 150 7.39 9.14 -5.57
C CYS A 150 6.14 10.00 -5.61
N THR A 151 6.25 11.25 -6.08
CA THR A 151 5.10 12.05 -6.50
C THR A 151 4.79 11.79 -7.97
N MET A 152 3.57 12.13 -8.38
CA MET A 152 3.08 11.90 -9.73
C MET A 152 2.92 13.21 -10.49
N LEU A 153 3.44 13.26 -11.72
CA LEU A 153 3.07 14.32 -12.66
C LEU A 153 1.61 14.13 -13.13
N PRO A 154 0.86 15.21 -13.36
CA PRO A 154 -0.49 15.11 -13.88
C PRO A 154 -0.47 14.63 -15.33
N ASN A 155 -1.34 13.66 -15.65
CA ASN A 155 -1.51 13.15 -17.00
C ASN A 155 -2.94 12.63 -17.18
N ASN A 156 -3.59 13.02 -18.29
CA ASN A 156 -4.96 12.63 -18.60
C ASN A 156 -5.11 11.15 -18.99
N ASP A 157 -4.01 10.48 -19.34
CA ASP A 157 -4.01 9.06 -19.67
C ASP A 157 -4.06 8.17 -18.42
N HIS A 158 -3.80 8.73 -17.21
CA HIS A 158 -3.85 7.98 -15.95
C HIS A 158 -5.27 7.46 -15.69
N CYS A 159 -5.40 6.14 -15.57
CA CYS A 159 -6.67 5.46 -15.35
C CYS A 159 -6.88 5.19 -13.86
N TRP A 160 -7.66 6.04 -13.21
CA TRP A 160 -7.96 5.95 -11.78
C TRP A 160 -9.21 5.13 -11.49
N TYR A 161 -9.14 4.31 -10.44
CA TYR A 161 -10.23 3.46 -9.97
C TYR A 161 -10.42 3.65 -8.47
N TYR A 162 -11.67 3.51 -8.02
CA TYR A 162 -12.00 3.42 -6.60
C TYR A 162 -13.20 2.50 -6.40
N LYS A 163 -13.38 2.01 -5.17
CA LYS A 163 -14.57 1.25 -4.79
C LYS A 163 -15.55 2.18 -4.07
N HIS A 164 -16.70 2.45 -4.70
CA HIS A 164 -17.79 3.19 -4.06
C HIS A 164 -18.33 2.42 -2.86
N ASN A 165 -18.54 3.10 -1.73
CA ASN A 165 -19.01 2.53 -0.46
C ASN A 165 -18.22 1.29 -0.01
N GLN A 166 -16.89 1.30 -0.17
CA GLN A 166 -16.05 0.17 0.21
C GLN A 166 -16.26 -0.21 1.67
N THR A 167 -16.65 -1.46 1.92
CA THR A 167 -16.95 -1.94 3.28
C THR A 167 -15.68 -2.48 3.98
N PRO A 168 -15.70 -2.67 5.31
CA PRO A 168 -14.58 -3.30 6.01
C PRO A 168 -14.23 -4.72 5.54
N GLU A 169 -15.13 -5.40 4.82
CA GLU A 169 -14.90 -6.73 4.28
C GLU A 169 -14.25 -6.70 2.90
N GLU A 170 -14.25 -5.55 2.22
CA GLU A 170 -13.62 -5.34 0.93
C GLU A 170 -12.22 -4.73 1.13
N VAL A 171 -11.20 -5.59 1.03
CA VAL A 171 -9.80 -5.22 1.26
C VAL A 171 -9.12 -4.95 -0.08
N MET A 172 -8.48 -3.79 -0.21
CA MET A 172 -7.71 -3.44 -1.40
C MET A 172 -6.25 -3.83 -1.18
N LEU A 173 -5.72 -4.73 -2.02
CA LEU A 173 -4.28 -4.97 -2.11
C LEU A 173 -3.75 -4.18 -3.29
N PHE A 174 -2.63 -3.48 -3.14
CA PHE A 174 -1.97 -2.84 -4.25
C PHE A 174 -0.44 -2.83 -4.09
N LYS A 175 0.27 -2.88 -5.22
CA LYS A 175 1.73 -2.90 -5.25
C LYS A 175 2.27 -1.48 -5.07
N CYS A 176 3.12 -1.30 -4.06
CA CYS A 176 4.04 -0.18 -4.02
C CYS A 176 5.27 -0.44 -4.89
N TYR A 177 5.72 -1.70 -4.94
CA TYR A 177 6.88 -2.09 -5.73
C TYR A 177 6.83 -3.56 -6.19
N GLU A 178 7.48 -3.84 -7.33
CA GLU A 178 7.76 -5.15 -7.92
C GLU A 178 9.16 -5.10 -8.56
N SER A 179 9.99 -6.09 -8.23
CA SER A 179 11.34 -6.17 -8.78
C SER A 179 11.39 -6.64 -10.23
N LYS A 180 10.47 -7.50 -10.67
CA LYS A 180 10.43 -7.97 -12.07
C LYS A 180 10.05 -6.86 -13.05
N THR A 181 10.67 -6.89 -14.22
CA THR A 181 10.50 -5.92 -15.32
C THR A 181 9.92 -6.56 -16.59
N ASP A 182 9.29 -7.73 -16.45
CA ASP A 182 8.75 -8.55 -17.54
C ASP A 182 7.34 -8.13 -18.02
N GLY A 183 6.99 -6.85 -17.83
CA GLY A 183 5.73 -6.28 -18.27
C GLY A 183 4.56 -6.40 -17.28
N ARG A 184 4.72 -7.11 -16.16
CA ARG A 184 3.71 -7.09 -15.10
C ARG A 184 3.62 -5.72 -14.43
N ALA A 185 2.47 -5.40 -13.83
CA ALA A 185 2.28 -4.18 -13.06
C ALA A 185 3.28 -4.11 -11.89
N ARG A 186 3.92 -2.95 -11.74
CA ARG A 186 5.01 -2.78 -10.76
C ARG A 186 4.72 -1.83 -9.62
N ARG A 187 3.99 -0.75 -9.91
CA ARG A 187 3.85 0.40 -9.01
C ARG A 187 2.46 0.98 -9.20
N VAL A 188 1.73 1.18 -8.10
CA VAL A 188 0.38 1.74 -8.11
C VAL A 188 0.38 3.09 -7.42
N PRO A 189 0.29 4.19 -8.18
CA PRO A 189 -0.06 5.46 -7.61
C PRO A 189 -1.41 5.40 -6.91
N HIS A 190 -1.50 6.03 -5.75
CA HIS A 190 -2.73 6.07 -4.98
C HIS A 190 -2.89 7.43 -4.28
N ALA A 191 -4.14 7.77 -4.00
CA ALA A 191 -4.51 9.03 -3.36
C ALA A 191 -5.89 8.90 -2.70
N ALA A 192 -6.18 9.78 -1.77
CA ALA A 192 -7.55 10.14 -1.45
C ALA A 192 -8.02 11.27 -2.37
N PHE A 193 -9.30 11.28 -2.74
CA PHE A 193 -9.89 12.39 -3.47
C PHE A 193 -11.15 12.89 -2.77
N THR A 194 -11.46 14.17 -2.97
CA THR A 194 -12.70 14.75 -2.47
C THR A 194 -13.81 14.54 -3.49
N ASP A 195 -14.85 13.83 -3.07
CA ASP A 195 -16.10 13.75 -3.80
C ASP A 195 -17.01 14.90 -3.30
N PRO A 196 -17.39 15.86 -4.16
CA PRO A 196 -18.27 16.96 -3.80
C PRO A 196 -19.61 16.51 -3.21
N GLU A 197 -20.10 15.33 -3.57
CA GLU A 197 -21.39 14.81 -3.10
C GLU A 197 -21.33 14.26 -1.67
N THR A 198 -20.13 13.96 -1.18
CA THR A 198 -19.93 13.31 0.13
C THR A 198 -19.04 14.12 1.06
N VAL A 199 -18.92 15.43 0.84
CA VAL A 199 -18.04 16.30 1.67
C VAL A 199 -18.52 16.40 3.12
N ASP A 200 -19.82 16.26 3.36
CA ASP A 200 -20.43 16.36 4.70
C ASP A 200 -20.64 14.98 5.36
N GLU A 201 -20.26 13.90 4.69
CA GLU A 201 -20.37 12.53 5.20
C GLU A 201 -19.34 12.22 6.30
N GLU A 202 -19.56 11.10 7.00
CA GLU A 202 -18.64 10.63 8.04
C GLU A 202 -17.20 10.49 7.49
N PRO A 203 -16.20 11.06 8.19
CA PRO A 203 -14.82 10.95 7.74
C PRO A 203 -14.31 9.50 7.68
N ARG A 204 -13.49 9.24 6.67
CA ARG A 204 -12.83 7.95 6.46
C ARG A 204 -12.04 7.48 7.69
N GLN A 205 -12.18 6.19 7.98
CA GLN A 205 -11.31 5.46 8.90
C GLN A 205 -10.76 4.21 8.20
N SER A 206 -9.44 4.07 8.16
CA SER A 206 -8.77 2.96 7.46
C SER A 206 -7.47 2.55 8.13
N ILE A 207 -7.06 1.31 7.90
CA ILE A 207 -5.72 0.80 8.20
C ILE A 207 -5.04 0.37 6.91
N GLU A 208 -3.76 0.67 6.79
CA GLU A 208 -2.87 0.19 5.73
C GLU A 208 -1.72 -0.57 6.37
N VAL A 209 -1.49 -1.81 5.92
CA VAL A 209 -0.39 -2.66 6.39
C VAL A 209 0.57 -2.88 5.24
N ARG A 210 1.86 -2.63 5.44
CA ARG A 210 2.87 -2.77 4.38
C ARG A 210 3.67 -4.05 4.56
N VAL A 211 3.71 -4.83 3.49
CA VAL A 211 4.24 -6.19 3.50
C VAL A 211 5.33 -6.32 2.46
N LEU A 212 6.53 -6.69 2.90
CA LEU A 212 7.56 -7.25 2.03
C LEU A 212 7.18 -8.68 1.66
N VAL A 213 7.19 -8.98 0.37
CA VAL A 213 6.75 -10.26 -0.19
C VAL A 213 7.88 -10.82 -1.04
N PHE A 214 8.34 -12.04 -0.74
CA PHE A 214 9.49 -12.66 -1.41
C PHE A 214 9.11 -13.99 -2.06
N TYR A 215 9.71 -14.25 -3.22
CA TYR A 215 9.61 -15.52 -3.94
C TYR A 215 11.03 -16.06 -4.09
N GLU A 216 11.50 -16.78 -3.07
CA GLU A 216 12.92 -17.13 -2.92
C GLU A 216 13.47 -18.03 -4.03
N ASP A 217 12.60 -18.80 -4.70
CA ASP A 217 12.95 -19.66 -5.83
C ASP A 217 12.93 -18.93 -7.20
N ASP A 218 12.35 -17.72 -7.27
CA ASP A 218 12.29 -16.89 -8.48
C ASP A 218 13.49 -15.93 -8.51
N ILE A 219 14.66 -16.47 -8.83
CA ILE A 219 15.93 -15.75 -8.85
C ILE A 219 16.09 -15.02 -10.19
N ASP A 220 16.59 -13.78 -10.16
CA ASP A 220 17.01 -13.10 -11.38
C ASP A 220 18.25 -13.82 -11.92
N MET A 221 18.10 -14.54 -13.05
CA MET A 221 19.23 -15.22 -13.69
C MET A 221 20.29 -14.18 -14.06
N PRO A 222 21.58 -14.46 -13.81
CA PRO A 222 22.68 -13.54 -14.11
C PRO A 222 22.83 -13.24 -15.61
#